data_AF-M5FJT2-F1
#
_entry.id   AF-M5FJT2-F1
#
_cell.length_a   1.000
_cell.length_b   1.000
_cell.length_c   1.000
_cell.angle_alpha   90.00
_cell.angle_beta   90.00
_cell.angle_gamma   90.00
#
_symmetry.space_group_name_H-M   'P 1'
#
loop_
_entity.id
_entity.type
_entity.pdbx_description
1 polymer ?
#
loop_
_entity_poly.entity_id
_entity_poly.type
_entity_poly.pdbx_seq_one_letter_code
_entity_poly.pdbx_strand_id
1 'polypeptide(L)'
;MAAAFAPGAAVVTVVRQYDVATSLIYKWRRTVRARETGFAEVVVVPAEPVAASVPVAPPAVIELEIAGKVRLRIPPTTPPTLAAAMVKALGVS
;
A
#
# COMPACT_ATOMS: atom_id res chain seq x y z
N MET A 1 -4.28 3.88 1.30
CA MET A 1 -2.81 4.10 1.44
C MET A 1 -2.19 4.73 0.20
N ALA A 2 -2.46 4.23 -1.01
CA ALA A 2 -1.97 4.82 -2.27
C ALA A 2 -2.20 6.34 -2.39
N ALA A 3 -3.34 6.84 -1.91
CA ALA A 3 -3.64 8.27 -1.85
C ALA A 3 -2.63 9.10 -1.03
N ALA A 4 -1.98 8.55 -0.01
CA ALA A 4 -0.94 9.23 0.78
C ALA A 4 0.40 9.37 0.05
N PHE A 5 0.59 8.57 -1.00
CA PHE A 5 1.83 8.48 -1.78
C PHE A 5 1.69 9.13 -3.16
N ALA A 6 0.50 9.60 -3.54
CA ALA A 6 0.29 10.32 -4.79
C ALA A 6 1.04 11.67 -4.77
N PRO A 7 1.61 12.12 -5.90
CA PRO A 7 2.20 13.45 -6.01
C PRO A 7 1.18 14.53 -5.62
N GLY A 8 1.58 15.47 -4.75
CA GLY A 8 0.70 16.54 -4.26
C GLY A 8 -0.28 16.14 -3.16
N ALA A 9 -0.25 14.90 -2.66
CA ALA A 9 -1.14 14.46 -1.59
C ALA A 9 -0.92 15.25 -0.28
N ALA A 10 -1.99 15.84 0.23
CA ALA A 10 -2.01 16.48 1.54
C ALA A 10 -2.21 15.42 2.64
N VAL A 11 -1.14 15.14 3.39
CA VAL A 11 -1.14 14.14 4.48
C VAL A 11 -2.27 14.39 5.48
N VAL A 12 -2.58 15.65 5.79
CA VAL A 12 -3.68 16.03 6.70
C VAL A 12 -5.06 15.57 6.20
N THR A 13 -5.31 15.63 4.90
CA THR A 13 -6.57 15.18 4.30
C THR A 13 -6.69 13.67 4.40
N VAL A 14 -5.60 12.95 4.14
CA VAL A 14 -5.57 11.48 4.22
C VAL A 14 -5.74 11.00 5.66
N VAL A 15 -5.09 11.65 6.62
CA VAL A 15 -5.23 11.35 8.06
C VAL A 15 -6.69 11.51 8.49
N ARG A 16 -7.35 12.61 8.11
CA ARG A 16 -8.74 12.87 8.46
C ARG A 16 -9.72 11.91 7.76
N GLN A 17 -9.47 11.58 6.49
CA GLN A 17 -10.35 10.73 5.70
C GLN A 17 -10.33 9.27 6.15
N TYR A 18 -9.19 8.78 6.62
CA TYR A 18 -9.00 7.36 6.96
C TYR A 18 -8.74 7.10 8.45
N ASP A 19 -8.82 8.14 9.29
CA ASP A 19 -8.53 8.09 10.72
C ASP A 19 -7.18 7.41 11.06
N VAL A 20 -6.14 7.78 10.30
CA VAL A 20 -4.81 7.20 10.44
C VAL A 20 -3.89 8.18 11.14
N ALA A 21 -3.20 7.77 12.20
CA ALA A 21 -2.19 8.60 12.84
C ALA A 21 -1.07 9.01 11.85
N THR A 22 -0.72 10.29 11.80
CA THR A 22 0.33 10.83 10.93
C THR A 22 1.68 10.10 11.10
N SER A 23 1.99 9.65 12.33
CA SER A 23 3.20 8.89 12.65
C SER A 23 3.29 7.55 11.91
N LEU A 24 2.15 6.89 11.65
CA LEU A 24 2.09 5.65 10.87
C LEU A 24 2.43 5.90 9.40
N ILE A 25 1.95 7.00 8.82
CA ILE A 25 2.28 7.38 7.43
C ILE A 25 3.78 7.59 7.28
N TYR A 26 4.43 8.28 8.22
CA TYR A 26 5.89 8.45 8.20
C TYR A 26 6.65 7.14 8.42
N LYS A 27 6.20 6.28 9.33
CA LYS A 27 6.79 4.95 9.55
C LYS A 27 6.73 4.12 8.27
N TRP A 28 5.58 4.07 7.61
CA TRP A 28 5.41 3.33 6.36
C TRP A 28 6.24 3.92 5.21
N ARG A 29 6.30 5.25 5.05
CA ARG A 29 7.18 5.90 4.06
C ARG A 29 8.64 5.49 4.25
N ARG A 30 9.10 5.40 5.50
CA ARG A 30 10.46 4.96 5.82
C ARG A 30 10.67 3.48 5.49
N THR A 31 9.72 2.60 5.84
CA THR A 31 9.81 1.16 5.54
C THR A 31 9.79 0.85 4.04
N VAL A 32 8.95 1.56 3.26
CA VAL A 32 8.90 1.41 1.80
C VAL A 32 10.21 1.86 1.17
N ARG A 33 10.73 3.04 1.54
CA ARG A 33 12.02 3.54 1.04
C ARG A 33 13.20 2.65 1.44
N ALA A 34 13.15 2.04 2.63
CA ALA A 34 14.18 1.10 3.07
C ALA A 34 14.13 -0.24 2.30
N ARG A 35 13.00 -0.58 1.67
CA ARG A 35 12.89 -1.72 0.74
C ARG A 35 13.30 -1.34 -0.69
N GLU A 36 13.18 -0.06 -1.06
CA GLU A 36 13.66 0.51 -2.32
C GLU A 36 15.15 0.92 -2.24
N THR A 37 16.03 0.07 -1.70
CA THR A 37 17.48 0.31 -1.79
C THR A 37 17.95 0.09 -3.23
N GLY A 38 17.79 1.14 -4.03
CA GLY A 38 18.18 1.22 -5.43
C GLY A 38 17.74 2.57 -6.00
N PHE A 39 18.55 3.19 -6.86
CA PHE A 39 18.14 4.37 -7.60
C PHE A 39 16.91 4.02 -8.45
N ALA A 40 15.81 4.76 -8.31
CA ALA A 40 14.70 4.67 -9.26
C ALA A 40 15.21 5.20 -10.60
N GLU A 41 15.38 4.31 -11.59
CA GLU A 41 15.76 4.69 -12.94
C GLU A 41 14.67 5.60 -13.53
N VAL A 42 14.99 6.89 -13.66
CA VAL A 42 14.11 7.86 -14.33
C VAL A 42 14.59 7.94 -15.78
N VAL A 43 13.93 7.21 -16.66
CA VAL A 43 14.13 7.35 -18.10
C VAL A 43 13.39 8.61 -18.56
N VAL A 44 14.13 9.67 -18.89
CA VAL A 44 13.57 10.85 -19.57
C VAL A 44 13.46 10.51 -21.05
N VAL A 45 12.29 10.03 -21.47
CA VAL A 45 11.98 9.78 -22.88
C VAL A 45 11.48 11.09 -23.52
N PRO A 46 12.05 11.54 -24.66
CA PRO A 46 11.48 12.64 -25.44
C PRO A 46 10.05 12.28 -25.88
N ALA A 47 9.14 13.26 -25.87
CA ALA A 47 7.71 13.05 -26.04
C ALA A 47 7.34 12.44 -27.41
N GLU A 48 7.27 11.11 -27.47
CA GLU A 48 6.55 10.36 -28.49
C GLU A 48 5.66 9.33 -27.77
N PRO A 49 4.43 9.06 -28.24
CA PRO A 49 3.49 8.19 -27.56
C PRO A 49 3.89 6.72 -27.71
N VAL A 50 4.89 6.30 -26.95
CA VAL A 50 5.16 4.89 -26.71
C VAL A 50 4.04 4.37 -25.82
N ALA A 51 3.25 3.44 -26.35
CA ALA A 51 2.37 2.62 -25.53
C ALA A 51 3.25 1.85 -24.54
N ALA A 52 3.41 2.42 -23.35
CA ALA A 52 4.17 1.81 -22.27
C ALA A 52 3.49 0.47 -21.96
N SER A 53 4.20 -0.63 -22.22
CA SER A 53 3.87 -1.92 -21.63
C SER A 53 3.95 -1.76 -20.13
N VAL A 54 2.81 -1.47 -19.51
CA VAL A 54 2.69 -1.31 -18.06
C VAL A 54 3.18 -2.61 -17.45
N PRO A 55 4.26 -2.61 -16.65
CA PRO A 55 4.63 -3.80 -15.89
C PRO A 55 3.40 -4.19 -15.09
N VAL A 56 2.89 -5.42 -15.30
CA VAL A 56 1.74 -5.94 -14.58
C VAL A 56 2.08 -5.86 -13.11
N ALA A 57 1.55 -4.83 -12.45
CA ALA A 57 1.74 -4.66 -11.02
C ALA A 57 1.19 -5.93 -10.36
N PRO A 58 1.92 -6.52 -9.39
CA PRO A 58 1.38 -7.64 -8.65
C PRO A 58 0.00 -7.24 -8.12
N PRO A 59 -0.99 -8.16 -8.14
CA PRO A 59 -2.34 -7.83 -7.71
C PRO A 59 -2.27 -7.20 -6.33
N ALA A 60 -3.00 -6.10 -6.13
CA ALA A 60 -3.05 -5.44 -4.83
C ALA A 60 -3.42 -6.51 -3.78
N VAL A 61 -2.73 -6.58 -2.64
CA VAL A 61 -3.05 -7.55 -1.58
C VAL A 61 -2.92 -6.82 -0.25
N ILE A 62 -3.90 -7.00 0.64
CA ILE A 62 -3.78 -6.55 2.03
C ILE A 62 -2.99 -7.61 2.78
N GLU A 63 -1.84 -7.25 3.34
CA GLU A 63 -1.03 -8.12 4.18
C GLU A 63 -1.17 -7.71 5.65
N LEU A 64 -1.54 -8.65 6.51
CA LEU A 64 -1.56 -8.48 7.96
C LEU A 64 -0.56 -9.43 8.60
N GLU A 65 0.27 -8.92 9.50
CA GLU A 65 1.13 -9.73 10.36
C GLU A 65 0.69 -9.56 11.82
N ILE A 66 0.33 -10.67 12.47
CA ILE A 66 -0.18 -10.68 13.84
C ILE A 66 0.86 -11.31 14.74
N ALA A 67 1.43 -10.50 15.64
CA ALA A 67 2.45 -10.90 16.62
C ALA A 67 3.63 -11.70 16.04
N GLY A 68 3.97 -11.52 14.75
CA GLY A 68 5.01 -12.26 14.05
C GLY A 68 4.71 -13.75 13.81
N LYS A 69 3.52 -14.24 14.21
CA LYS A 69 3.15 -15.67 14.18
C LYS A 69 2.20 -16.00 13.03
N VAL A 70 1.37 -15.05 12.63
CA VAL A 70 0.38 -15.25 11.57
C VAL A 70 0.56 -14.19 10.51
N ARG A 71 0.62 -14.63 9.24
CA ARG A 71 0.57 -13.76 8.07
C ARG A 71 -0.71 -14.04 7.30
N LEU A 72 -1.55 -13.02 7.17
CA LEU A 72 -2.79 -13.06 6.40
C LEU A 72 -2.63 -12.24 5.13
N ARG A 73 -3.02 -12.81 3.99
CA ARG A 73 -3.03 -12.14 2.69
C ARG A 73 -4.45 -12.12 2.14
N ILE A 74 -4.98 -10.93 1.86
CA ILE A 74 -6.34 -10.73 1.36
C ILE A 74 -6.27 -10.08 -0.03
N PRO A 75 -6.53 -10.85 -1.10
CA PRO A 75 -6.67 -10.31 -2.45
C PRO A 75 -7.94 -9.43 -2.61
N PRO A 76 -7.99 -8.52 -3.60
CA PRO A 76 -9.11 -7.62 -3.87
C PRO A 76 -10.37 -8.36 -4.31
N THR A 77 -10.22 -9.59 -4.78
CA THR A 77 -11.34 -10.48 -5.12
C THR A 77 -12.04 -11.05 -3.89
N THR A 78 -11.50 -10.83 -2.69
CA THR A 78 -12.10 -11.33 -1.44
C THR A 78 -13.33 -10.51 -1.09
N PRO A 79 -14.50 -11.14 -0.89
CA PRO A 79 -15.68 -10.44 -0.40
C PRO A 79 -15.41 -9.75 0.95
N PRO A 80 -15.90 -8.51 1.17
CA PRO A 80 -15.66 -7.78 2.41
C PRO A 80 -16.09 -8.52 3.68
N THR A 81 -17.19 -9.27 3.59
CA THR A 81 -17.71 -10.09 4.70
C THR A 81 -16.76 -11.22 5.07
N LEU A 82 -16.15 -11.88 4.06
CA LEU A 82 -15.16 -12.93 4.26
C LEU A 82 -13.86 -12.36 4.84
N ALA A 83 -13.39 -11.22 4.31
CA ALA A 83 -12.23 -10.52 4.84
C ALA A 83 -12.42 -10.14 6.31
N ALA A 84 -13.58 -9.57 6.67
CA ALA A 84 -13.90 -9.22 8.05
C ALA A 84 -13.97 -10.46 8.96
N ALA A 85 -14.56 -11.57 8.50
CA ALA A 85 -14.61 -12.81 9.26
C ALA A 85 -13.21 -13.38 9.52
N MET A 86 -12.33 -13.37 8.51
CA MET A 86 -10.94 -13.81 8.65
C MET A 86 -10.17 -12.95 9.67
N VAL A 87 -10.32 -11.62 9.61
CA VAL A 87 -9.68 -10.72 10.60
C VAL A 87 -10.23 -10.94 12.00
N LYS A 88 -11.55 -11.11 12.15
CA LYS A 88 -12.20 -11.39 13.44
C LYS A 88 -11.76 -12.73 14.03
N ALA A 89 -11.63 -13.78 13.21
CA ALA A 89 -11.17 -15.09 13.64
C ALA A 89 -9.75 -15.08 14.21
N LEU A 90 -8.93 -14.09 13.82
CA LEU A 90 -7.56 -13.93 14.30
C LEU A 90 -7.44 -13.13 15.61
N GLY A 91 -8.58 -12.74 16.22
CA GLY A 91 -8.60 -12.26 17.60
C GLY A 91 -7.99 -10.87 17.83
N VAL A 92 -7.90 -10.03 16.80
CA VAL A 92 -7.60 -8.60 16.99
C VAL A 92 -8.91 -7.90 17.40
N SER A 93 -9.33 -8.14 18.65
CA SER A 93 -10.42 -7.39 19.30
C SER A 93 -9.86 -6.31 20.21
#